data_AF-A0A127SRI7-F1
#
_entry.id   AF-A0A127SRI7-F1
#
_cell.length_a   1.000
_cell.length_b   1.000
_cell.length_c   1.000
_cell.angle_alpha   90.00
_cell.angle_beta   90.00
_cell.angle_gamma   90.00
#
_symmetry.space_group_name_H-M   'P 1'
#
loop_
_entity.id
_entity.type
_entity.pdbx_description
1 polymer ?
#
loop_
_entity_poly.entity_id
_entity_poly.type
_entity_poly.pdbx_seq_one_letter_code
_entity_poly.pdbx_strand_id
1 'polypeptide(L)' 'MKGVRIMGSLHMTIQTAVLIETLVELGADVRWCSCNIFSTQDHAA' A
#
# COMPACT_ATOMS: atom_id res chain seq x y z
N MET A 1 3.27 -7.33 13.89
CA MET A 1 2.75 -8.32 12.92
C MET A 1 3.90 -8.97 12.14
N LYS A 2 4.90 -9.54 12.81
CA LYS A 2 6.12 -10.02 12.13
C LYS A 2 5.80 -11.23 11.26
N GLY A 3 6.07 -11.14 9.96
CA GLY A 3 5.94 -12.25 9.00
C GLY A 3 4.57 -12.39 8.33
N VAL A 4 3.65 -11.42 8.49
CA VAL A 4 2.38 -11.40 7.77
C VAL A 4 2.60 -10.85 6.36
N ARG A 5 2.13 -11.57 5.35
CA ARG A 5 2.12 -11.12 3.94
C ARG A 5 0.78 -10.49 3.60
N ILE A 6 0.79 -9.22 3.18
CA ILE A 6 -0.42 -8.44 2.87
C ILE A 6 -0.40 -8.10 1.37
N MET A 7 -1.46 -8.49 0.67
CA MET A 7 -1.76 -8.00 -0.68
C MET A 7 -2.94 -7.04 -0.63
N GLY A 8 -2.72 -5.80 -1.08
CA GLY A 8 -3.77 -4.79 -1.17
C GLY A 8 -4.14 -4.41 -2.60
N SER A 9 -5.41 -4.04 -2.75
CA SER A 9 -6.00 -3.57 -3.99
C SER A 9 -6.89 -2.36 -3.67
N LEU A 10 -6.29 -1.18 -3.60
CA LEU A 10 -6.92 0.09 -3.26
C LEU A 10 -6.29 1.21 -4.08
N HIS A 11 -7.02 2.31 -4.30
CA HIS A 11 -6.52 3.51 -4.97
C HIS A 11 -5.14 3.90 -4.45
N MET A 12 -4.13 3.96 -5.33
CA MET A 12 -2.76 4.24 -4.92
C MET A 12 -2.54 5.76 -4.78
N THR A 13 -2.90 6.28 -3.62
CA THR A 13 -2.83 7.71 -3.25
C THR A 13 -1.79 7.97 -2.17
N ILE A 14 -1.48 9.24 -1.87
CA ILE A 14 -0.60 9.62 -0.75
C ILE A 14 -1.08 9.06 0.59
N GLN A 15 -2.38 9.05 0.83
CA GLN A 15 -2.96 8.50 2.06
C GLN A 15 -2.70 6.98 2.15
N THR A 16 -2.77 6.30 1.01
CA THR A 16 -2.48 4.86 0.90
C THR A 16 -0.99 4.56 1.08
N ALA A 17 -0.09 5.45 0.66
CA ALA A 17 1.34 5.34 0.93
C ALA A 17 1.61 5.35 2.46
N VAL A 18 1.03 6.31 3.19
CA VAL A 18 1.15 6.36 4.67
C VAL A 18 0.60 5.10 5.34
N LEU A 19 -0.51 4.56 4.82
CA LEU A 19 -1.04 3.27 5.29
C LEU A 19 -0.05 2.12 5.06
N ILE A 20 0.54 2.02 3.87
CA ILE A 20 1.52 0.98 3.53
C ILE A 20 2.76 1.09 4.43
N GLU A 21 3.28 2.30 4.64
CA GLU A 21 4.41 2.57 5.55
C GLU A 21 4.10 2.09 6.97
N THR A 22 2.91 2.41 7.49
CA THR A 22 2.47 1.95 8.82
C THR A 22 2.44 0.42 8.92
N LEU A 23 1.99 -0.29 7.88
CA LEU A 23 1.96 -1.76 7.86
C LEU A 23 3.37 -2.37 7.85
N VAL A 24 4.29 -1.76 7.10
CA VAL A 24 5.70 -2.17 7.05
C VAL A 24 6.38 -1.93 8.40
N GLU A 25 6.15 -0.78 9.05
CA GLU A 25 6.66 -0.49 10.40
C GLU A 25 6.15 -1.50 11.43
N LEU A 26 4.91 -1.97 11.29
CA LEU A 26 4.34 -3.04 12.11
C LEU A 26 4.90 -4.44 11.76
N GLY A 27 5.77 -4.55 10.76
CA GLY A 27 6.51 -5.76 10.39
C GLY A 27 5.86 -6.65 9.34
N ALA A 28 4.94 -6.10 8.54
CA ALA A 28 4.33 -6.82 7.42
C ALA A 28 5.19 -6.73 6.14
N ASP A 29 5.09 -7.77 5.31
CA ASP A 29 5.58 -7.78 3.93
C ASP A 29 4.39 -7.43 3.01
N VAL A 30 4.47 -6.31 2.30
CA VAL A 30 3.32 -5.71 1.60
C VAL A 30 3.55 -5.69 0.09
N ARG A 31 2.54 -6.11 -0.68
CA ARG A 31 2.42 -5.85 -2.12
C ARG A 31 1.10 -5.14 -2.39
N TRP A 32 1.10 -4.17 -3.30
CA TRP A 32 -0.07 -3.35 -3.58
C TRP A 32 -0.32 -3.20 -5.07
N CYS A 33 -1.59 -2.98 -5.43
CA CYS A 33 -2.02 -2.57 -6.76
C CYS A 33 -3.15 -1.54 -6.62
N SER A 34 -3.25 -0.62 -7.58
CA SER A 34 -4.44 0.24 -7.65
C SER A 34 -5.65 -0.56 -8.12
N CYS A 35 -6.79 -0.38 -7.47
CA CYS A 35 -8.06 -0.98 -7.93
C CYS A 35 -8.77 -0.16 -9.02
N ASN A 36 -8.20 0.95 -9.45
CA ASN A 36 -8.72 1.76 -10.55
C ASN A 36 -7.57 2.34 -11.40
N ILE A 37 -7.72 2.26 -12.73
CA ILE A 37 -6.69 2.63 -13.70
C ILE A 37 -6.35 4.13 -13.74
N PHE A 38 -7.17 5.00 -13.14
CA PHE A 38 -6.96 6.45 -13.12
C PHE A 38 -6.60 6.99 -11.74
N SER A 39 -6.57 6.15 -10.70
CA SER A 39 -6.45 6.61 -9.31
C SER A 39 -5.06 6.46 -8.70
N THR A 40 -4.09 5.94 -9.46
CA THR A 40 -2.68 5.97 -9.08
C THR A 40 -2.19 7.40 -9.17
N GLN A 41 -1.62 7.92 -8.09
CA GLN A 41 -0.85 9.16 -8.09
C GLN A 41 0.63 8.76 -8.15
N ASP A 42 1.30 8.96 -9.28
CA ASP A 42 2.66 8.41 -9.50
C ASP A 42 3.70 8.92 -8.51
N HIS A 43 3.52 10.10 -7.91
CA HIS A 43 4.43 10.56 -6.85
C HIS A 43 4.27 9.76 -5.55
N ALA A 44 3.11 9.13 -5.33
CA ALA A 44 2.82 8.33 -4.15
C ALA A 44 3.26 6.87 -4.26
N ALA A 45 3.72 6.45 -5.45
CA ALA A 45 4.05 5.06 -5.78
C ALA A 45 5.55 4.75 -5.60
#